data_AF-A0A957LW65-F1
#
_entry.id   AF-A0A957LW65-F1
#
_cell.length_a   1.000
_cell.length_b   1.000
_cell.length_c   1.000
_cell.angle_alpha   90.00
_cell.angle_beta   90.00
_cell.angle_gamma   90.00
#
_symmetry.space_group_name_H-M   'P 1'
#
loop_
_entity.id
_entity.type
_entity.pdbx_description
1 polymer ?
#
loop_
_entity_poly.entity_id
_entity_poly.type
_entity_poly.pdbx_seq_one_letter_code
_entity_poly.pdbx_strand_id
1 'polypeptide(L)'
;NYHKLDCKTLETLIYTYLGDWIGLQERAVNDGIDGAQLRLAAAQDLKRRLELILEGEKPYDIFVRWKSLEQQSIGWNPDLNDGVRLNIRPFVTAEVLRHNKKPKLNIHWNKDRGKDVGSAPWYRLGMEYGGNEGDRINEHHLSLEEKREGVGS
;
A
#
# COMPACT_ATOMS: atom_id res chain seq x y z
N ASN A 1 0.01 15.91 -9.24
CA ASN A 1 1.24 15.62 -8.47
C ASN A 1 1.24 14.27 -7.76
N TYR A 2 0.11 13.66 -7.37
CA TYR A 2 0.13 12.33 -6.74
C TYR A 2 0.57 11.19 -7.68
N HIS A 3 0.50 11.40 -9.01
CA HIS A 3 1.02 10.48 -10.04
C HIS A 3 2.55 10.45 -10.15
N LYS A 4 3.28 11.25 -9.37
CA LYS A 4 4.75 11.32 -9.41
C LYS A 4 5.42 10.37 -8.42
N LEU A 5 4.64 9.70 -7.56
CA LEU A 5 5.17 8.73 -6.60
C LEU A 5 5.06 7.32 -7.20
N ASP A 6 5.90 7.05 -8.20
CA ASP A 6 6.12 5.72 -8.76
C ASP A 6 7.11 4.90 -7.89
N CYS A 7 7.44 3.67 -8.31
CA CYS A 7 8.40 2.81 -7.64
C CYS A 7 9.74 3.52 -7.37
N LYS A 8 10.35 4.09 -8.42
CA LYS A 8 11.68 4.71 -8.34
C LYS A 8 11.70 5.94 -7.43
N THR A 9 10.67 6.75 -7.49
CA THR A 9 10.56 7.94 -6.62
C THR A 9 10.24 7.57 -5.19
N LEU A 10 9.50 6.47 -4.94
CA LEU A 10 9.34 5.92 -3.59
C LEU A 10 10.67 5.37 -3.06
N GLU A 11 11.45 4.62 -3.86
CA GLU A 11 12.80 4.19 -3.50
C GLU A 11 13.70 5.39 -3.16
N THR A 12 13.66 6.44 -3.98
CA THR A 12 14.43 7.67 -3.75
C THR A 12 14.01 8.35 -2.44
N LEU A 13 12.70 8.39 -2.15
CA LEU A 13 12.20 8.89 -0.87
C LEU A 13 12.74 8.10 0.32
N ILE A 14 12.70 6.77 0.25
CA ILE A 14 13.10 5.86 1.34
C ILE A 14 14.62 5.86 1.56
N TYR A 15 15.37 5.64 0.49
CA TYR A 15 16.80 5.32 0.58
C TYR A 15 17.70 6.53 0.42
N THR A 16 17.26 7.59 -0.27
CA THR A 16 18.03 8.82 -0.41
C THR A 16 17.57 9.86 0.61
N TYR A 17 16.38 10.43 0.45
CA TYR A 17 15.98 11.58 1.28
C TYR A 17 15.79 11.21 2.76
N LEU A 18 15.08 10.12 3.04
CA LEU A 18 14.89 9.66 4.42
C LEU A 18 16.15 9.01 4.98
N GLY A 19 16.94 8.34 4.14
CA GLY A 19 18.27 7.81 4.51
C GLY A 19 19.22 8.91 4.98
N ASP A 20 19.35 10.00 4.22
CA ASP A 20 20.17 11.16 4.57
C ASP A 20 19.69 11.80 5.89
N TRP A 21 18.37 11.93 6.06
CA TRP A 21 17.79 12.45 7.29
C TRP A 21 18.08 11.57 8.51
N ILE A 22 18.00 10.25 8.37
CA ILE A 22 18.38 9.30 9.42
C ILE A 22 19.85 9.50 9.81
N GLY A 23 20.77 9.56 8.83
CA GLY A 23 22.19 9.77 9.11
C GLY A 23 22.51 11.15 9.74
N LEU A 24 21.69 12.18 9.48
CA LEU A 24 21.75 13.45 10.20
C LEU A 24 21.30 13.30 11.67
N GLN A 25 20.23 12.54 11.93
CA GLN A 25 19.75 12.32 13.29
C GLN A 25 20.68 11.42 14.10
N GLU A 26 21.33 10.42 13.49
CA GLU A 26 22.35 9.60 14.15
C GLU A 26 23.54 10.44 14.65
N ARG A 27 24.02 11.38 13.82
CA ARG A 27 25.05 12.34 14.24
C ARG A 27 24.57 13.24 15.38
N ALA A 28 23.35 13.77 15.27
CA ALA A 28 22.77 14.60 16.33
C ALA A 28 22.61 13.85 17.67
N VAL A 29 22.30 12.55 17.62
CA VAL A 29 22.30 11.68 18.81
C VAL A 29 23.70 11.59 19.42
N ASN A 30 24.73 11.35 18.60
CA ASN A 30 26.11 11.27 19.06
C ASN A 30 26.62 12.58 19.66
N ASP A 31 26.17 13.71 19.11
CA ASP A 31 26.48 15.06 19.61
C ASP A 31 25.68 15.46 20.86
N GLY A 32 24.79 14.59 21.36
CA GLY A 32 23.98 14.84 22.55
C GLY A 32 22.88 15.88 22.37
N ILE A 33 22.41 16.09 21.14
CA ILE A 33 21.34 17.05 20.83
C ILE A 33 20.01 16.56 21.38
N ASP A 34 19.35 17.40 22.18
CA ASP A 34 18.06 17.07 22.76
C ASP A 34 16.98 16.74 21.70
N GLY A 35 16.16 15.73 22.02
CA GLY A 35 15.13 15.20 21.13
C GLY A 35 15.63 14.46 19.87
N ALA A 36 16.94 14.33 19.63
CA ALA A 36 17.48 13.62 18.46
C ALA A 36 17.08 12.14 18.44
N GLN A 37 17.09 11.46 19.60
CA GLN A 37 16.65 10.07 19.73
C GLN A 37 15.22 9.87 19.21
N LEU A 38 14.30 10.77 19.59
CA LEU A 38 12.89 10.67 19.20
C LEU A 38 12.72 10.87 17.70
N ARG A 39 13.43 11.84 17.11
CA ARG A 39 13.40 12.09 15.66
C ARG A 39 14.02 10.94 14.87
N LEU A 40 15.11 10.36 15.37
CA LEU A 40 15.74 9.18 14.78
C LEU A 40 14.78 7.98 14.77
N ALA A 41 14.18 7.66 15.93
CA ALA A 41 13.22 6.56 16.04
C ALA A 41 12.01 6.76 15.12
N ALA A 42 11.48 7.99 15.04
CA ALA A 42 10.37 8.31 14.14
C ALA A 42 10.76 8.17 12.65
N ALA A 43 11.97 8.59 12.27
CA ALA A 43 12.46 8.47 10.90
C ALA A 43 12.69 7.01 10.49
N GLN A 44 13.26 6.19 11.39
CA GLN A 44 13.45 4.76 11.18
C GLN A 44 12.11 4.01 11.07
N ASP A 45 11.13 4.34 11.93
CA ASP A 45 9.79 3.74 11.84
C ASP A 45 9.08 4.13 10.53
N LEU A 46 9.19 5.39 10.09
CA LEU A 46 8.67 5.82 8.80
C LEU A 46 9.32 5.06 7.65
N LYS A 47 10.66 4.89 7.68
CA LYS A 47 11.40 4.14 6.65
C LYS A 47 10.88 2.71 6.52
N ARG A 48 10.82 1.99 7.65
CA ARG A 48 10.30 0.62 7.71
C ARG A 48 8.89 0.49 7.14
N ARG A 49 7.99 1.43 7.45
CA ARG A 49 6.61 1.41 6.93
C ARG A 49 6.52 1.68 5.43
N LEU A 50 7.37 2.57 4.91
CA LEU A 50 7.44 2.83 3.47
C LEU A 50 8.06 1.65 2.71
N GLU A 51 9.02 0.93 3.31
CA GLU A 51 9.58 -0.30 2.74
C GLU A 51 8.52 -1.40 2.59
N LEU A 52 7.60 -1.54 3.56
CA LEU A 52 6.46 -2.47 3.44
C LEU A 52 5.56 -2.14 2.24
N ILE A 53 5.33 -0.85 1.97
CA ILE A 53 4.56 -0.40 0.79
C ILE A 53 5.34 -0.66 -0.50
N LEU A 54 6.65 -0.37 -0.50
CA LEU A 54 7.51 -0.58 -1.65
C LEU A 54 7.54 -2.06 -2.05
N GLU A 55 7.72 -2.94 -1.07
CA GLU A 55 7.69 -4.41 -1.24
C GLU A 55 6.32 -4.89 -1.71
N GLY A 56 5.24 -4.34 -1.13
CA GLY A 56 3.86 -4.62 -1.56
C GLY A 56 3.38 -6.03 -1.25
N GLU A 57 3.95 -6.67 -0.23
CA GLU A 57 3.44 -7.93 0.34
C GLU A 57 2.13 -7.68 1.10
N LYS A 58 1.22 -8.66 1.13
CA LYS A 58 -0.01 -8.60 1.91
C LYS A 58 0.30 -8.29 3.39
N PRO A 59 -0.36 -7.30 4.02
CA PRO A 59 -1.54 -6.54 3.57
C PRO A 59 -1.23 -5.16 2.93
N TYR A 60 0.00 -4.90 2.51
CA TYR A 60 0.45 -3.65 1.90
C TYR A 60 0.37 -3.67 0.36
N ASP A 61 -0.21 -4.71 -0.21
CA ASP A 61 -0.44 -4.84 -1.63
C ASP A 61 -1.55 -3.91 -2.14
N ILE A 62 -1.46 -3.54 -3.43
CA ILE A 62 -2.60 -2.98 -4.16
C ILE A 62 -3.34 -4.16 -4.81
N PHE A 63 -4.61 -4.31 -4.44
CA PHE A 63 -5.53 -5.27 -5.04
C PHE A 63 -6.59 -4.52 -5.84
N VAL A 64 -6.79 -4.94 -7.09
CA VAL A 64 -7.71 -4.31 -8.03
C VAL A 64 -8.67 -5.36 -8.58
N ARG A 65 -9.90 -5.34 -8.08
CA ARG A 65 -10.92 -6.37 -8.34
C ARG A 65 -11.32 -6.55 -9.81
N TRP A 66 -11.13 -5.56 -10.68
CA TRP A 66 -11.43 -5.72 -12.12
C TRP A 66 -10.24 -6.21 -12.95
N LYS A 67 -9.06 -6.34 -12.34
CA LYS A 67 -7.86 -6.86 -13.00
C LYS A 67 -7.73 -8.36 -12.71
N SER A 68 -7.30 -9.13 -13.72
CA SER A 68 -6.91 -10.52 -13.52
C SER A 68 -5.66 -10.62 -12.66
N LEU A 69 -5.25 -11.84 -12.28
CA LEU A 69 -4.08 -12.04 -11.41
C LEU A 69 -2.80 -11.48 -12.04
N GLU A 70 -2.62 -11.66 -13.34
CA GLU A 70 -1.45 -11.23 -14.13
C GLU A 70 -1.36 -9.71 -14.29
N GLN A 71 -2.50 -9.04 -14.12
CA GLN A 71 -2.62 -7.59 -14.22
C GLN A 71 -2.49 -6.89 -12.86
N GLN A 72 -2.47 -7.65 -11.75
CA GLN A 72 -2.27 -7.07 -10.42
C GLN A 72 -0.88 -6.47 -10.30
N SER A 73 -0.76 -5.34 -9.60
CA SER A 73 0.55 -4.73 -9.38
C SER A 73 1.38 -5.57 -8.40
N ILE A 74 2.65 -5.78 -8.75
CA ILE A 74 3.67 -6.37 -7.88
C ILE A 74 4.50 -5.23 -7.29
N GLY A 75 4.65 -5.21 -5.96
CA GLY A 75 5.25 -4.08 -5.24
C GLY A 75 4.49 -2.77 -5.40
N TRP A 76 5.17 -1.66 -5.13
CA TRP A 76 4.63 -0.33 -5.40
C TRP A 76 4.71 0.01 -6.90
N ASN A 77 3.70 -0.40 -7.65
CA ASN A 77 3.53 -0.07 -9.06
C ASN A 77 2.06 0.30 -9.36
N PRO A 78 1.57 1.44 -8.83
CA PRO A 78 0.18 1.82 -8.97
C PRO A 78 -0.17 2.24 -10.41
N ASP A 79 -1.34 1.85 -10.88
CA ASP A 79 -1.93 2.39 -12.12
C ASP A 79 -2.95 3.47 -11.75
N LEU A 80 -2.79 4.64 -12.36
CA LEU A 80 -3.64 5.80 -12.11
C LEU A 80 -5.12 5.51 -12.40
N ASN A 81 -5.37 4.67 -13.40
CA ASN A 81 -6.71 4.30 -13.84
C ASN A 81 -7.44 3.40 -12.83
N ASP A 82 -6.72 2.84 -11.84
CA ASP A 82 -7.33 2.02 -10.80
C ASP A 82 -8.07 2.85 -9.74
N GLY A 83 -7.84 4.16 -9.75
CA GLY A 83 -8.47 5.11 -8.85
C GLY A 83 -7.76 5.24 -7.50
N VAL A 84 -7.89 6.44 -6.93
CA VAL A 84 -7.16 6.85 -5.72
C VAL A 84 -7.44 5.95 -4.52
N ARG A 85 -8.67 5.43 -4.36
CA ARG A 85 -9.07 4.61 -3.21
C ARG A 85 -8.25 3.31 -3.09
N LEU A 86 -7.92 2.68 -4.22
CA LEU A 86 -7.12 1.46 -4.23
C LEU A 86 -5.64 1.79 -4.02
N ASN A 87 -5.14 2.78 -4.76
CA ASN A 87 -3.73 3.18 -4.70
C ASN A 87 -3.31 3.76 -3.34
N ILE A 88 -4.22 4.33 -2.56
CA ILE A 88 -3.90 4.84 -1.21
C ILE A 88 -3.97 3.76 -0.12
N ARG A 89 -4.57 2.58 -0.38
CA ARG A 89 -4.78 1.55 0.65
C ARG A 89 -3.48 1.16 1.38
N PRO A 90 -2.36 0.87 0.70
CA PRO A 90 -1.11 0.52 1.38
C PRO A 90 -0.64 1.59 2.37
N PHE A 91 -0.80 2.87 2.01
CA PHE A 91 -0.41 4.00 2.85
C PHE A 91 -1.28 4.12 4.10
N VAL A 92 -2.56 3.78 3.99
CA VAL A 92 -3.47 3.73 5.13
C VAL A 92 -3.15 2.53 6.02
N THR A 93 -2.97 1.35 5.42
CA THR A 93 -2.66 0.10 6.14
C THR A 93 -1.34 0.20 6.92
N ALA A 94 -0.30 0.80 6.33
CA ALA A 94 0.98 1.03 7.00
C ALA A 94 0.95 2.23 7.97
N GLU A 95 -0.17 2.95 8.03
CA GLU A 95 -0.37 4.17 8.81
C GLU A 95 0.71 5.25 8.57
N VAL A 96 1.13 5.45 7.32
CA VAL A 96 2.15 6.48 6.98
C VAL A 96 1.55 7.88 6.77
N LEU A 97 0.24 8.00 6.52
CA LEU A 97 -0.35 9.32 6.31
C LEU A 97 -0.44 10.07 7.63
N ARG A 98 -0.40 11.41 7.56
CA ARG A 98 -0.66 12.25 8.75
C ARG A 98 -2.07 12.01 9.33
N HIS A 99 -3.02 11.60 8.49
CA HIS A 99 -4.40 11.34 8.85
C HIS A 99 -4.82 9.96 8.34
N ASN A 100 -4.75 8.95 9.22
CA ASN A 100 -5.11 7.55 8.89
C ASN A 100 -6.44 7.09 9.50
N LYS A 101 -7.15 7.98 10.21
CA LYS A 101 -8.33 7.61 10.99
C LYS A 101 -9.51 8.55 10.71
N LYS A 102 -10.71 8.04 10.98
CA LYS A 102 -11.94 8.84 10.99
C LYS A 102 -11.82 10.01 11.98
N PRO A 103 -12.49 11.15 11.74
CA PRO A 103 -13.36 11.44 10.59
C PRO A 103 -12.59 11.93 9.35
N LYS A 104 -11.30 12.27 9.49
CA LYS A 104 -10.50 12.91 8.42
C LYS A 104 -10.27 11.98 7.25
N LEU A 105 -9.92 10.73 7.52
CA LEU A 105 -9.86 9.67 6.51
C LEU A 105 -11.10 8.78 6.67
N ASN A 106 -12.16 9.10 5.94
CA ASN A 106 -13.42 8.37 5.99
C ASN A 106 -13.52 7.39 4.81
N ILE A 107 -12.61 6.43 4.76
CA ILE A 107 -12.54 5.38 3.73
C ILE A 107 -12.78 4.03 4.39
N HIS A 108 -13.51 3.16 3.68
CA HIS A 108 -13.73 1.77 4.03
C HIS A 108 -13.38 0.86 2.85
N TRP A 109 -12.93 -0.36 3.12
CA TRP A 109 -12.60 -1.37 2.10
C TRP A 109 -13.60 -2.53 2.07
N ASN A 110 -14.60 -2.49 2.94
CA ASN A 110 -15.73 -3.41 2.99
C ASN A 110 -16.40 -3.56 1.61
N LYS A 111 -17.23 -4.59 1.48
CA LYS A 111 -18.06 -4.86 0.30
C LYS A 111 -18.62 -3.57 -0.31
N ASP A 112 -18.34 -3.37 -1.60
CA ASP A 112 -18.85 -2.24 -2.36
C ASP A 112 -20.29 -2.47 -2.83
N ARG A 113 -20.96 -1.38 -3.22
CA ARG A 113 -22.31 -1.46 -3.79
C ARG A 113 -22.28 -2.04 -5.20
N GLY A 114 -23.34 -2.74 -5.55
CA GLY A 114 -23.52 -3.36 -6.88
C GLY A 114 -22.96 -4.77 -6.96
N LYS A 115 -22.98 -5.32 -8.17
CA LYS A 115 -22.45 -6.65 -8.48
C LYS A 115 -21.48 -6.60 -9.65
N ASP A 116 -20.54 -7.53 -9.65
CA ASP A 116 -19.70 -7.82 -10.79
C ASP A 116 -20.44 -8.67 -11.82
N VAL A 117 -20.00 -8.55 -13.06
CA VAL A 117 -20.46 -9.40 -14.15
C VAL A 117 -19.78 -10.77 -14.05
N GLY A 118 -20.43 -11.81 -14.58
CA GLY A 118 -19.91 -13.19 -14.49
C GLY A 118 -18.54 -13.41 -15.11
N SER A 119 -18.10 -12.52 -16.01
CA SER A 119 -16.77 -12.55 -16.62
C SER A 119 -15.69 -11.82 -15.80
N ALA A 120 -16.04 -11.20 -14.67
CA ALA A 120 -15.05 -10.53 -13.84
C ALA A 120 -14.10 -11.55 -13.20
N PRO A 121 -12.78 -11.27 -13.13
CA PRO A 121 -11.80 -12.24 -12.63
C PRO A 121 -12.09 -12.74 -11.21
N TRP A 122 -12.65 -11.86 -10.38
CA TRP A 122 -12.94 -12.14 -8.96
C TRP A 122 -14.44 -12.30 -8.69
N TYR A 123 -15.24 -12.71 -9.68
CA TYR A 123 -16.70 -12.82 -9.55
C TYR A 123 -17.13 -13.72 -8.38
N ARG A 124 -16.37 -14.78 -8.07
CA ARG A 124 -16.69 -15.71 -6.97
C ARG A 124 -16.13 -15.30 -5.61
N LEU A 125 -15.29 -14.28 -5.54
CA LEU A 125 -14.58 -13.87 -4.32
C LEU A 125 -15.53 -13.55 -3.16
N GLY A 126 -16.74 -13.05 -3.48
CA GLY A 126 -17.79 -12.83 -2.48
C GLY A 126 -18.09 -14.02 -1.60
N MET A 127 -18.05 -15.24 -2.15
CA MET A 127 -18.36 -16.48 -1.42
C MET A 127 -17.34 -16.77 -0.31
N GLU A 128 -16.07 -16.41 -0.50
CA GLU A 128 -15.00 -16.57 0.50
C GLU A 128 -15.19 -15.64 1.71
N TYR A 129 -15.89 -14.52 1.51
CA TYR A 129 -16.20 -13.53 2.54
C TYR A 129 -17.61 -13.72 3.13
N GLY A 130 -18.23 -14.89 2.93
CA GLY A 130 -19.59 -15.20 3.39
C GLY A 130 -20.70 -14.42 2.67
N GLY A 131 -20.37 -13.79 1.54
CA GLY A 131 -21.28 -13.10 0.64
C GLY A 131 -21.79 -14.00 -0.49
N ASN A 132 -22.21 -13.37 -1.57
CA ASN A 132 -22.71 -14.04 -2.78
C ASN A 132 -21.74 -13.89 -3.96
N GLU A 133 -21.90 -14.74 -4.98
CA GLU A 133 -21.30 -14.49 -6.28
C GLU A 133 -21.67 -13.10 -6.82
N GLY A 134 -20.67 -12.44 -7.39
CA GLY A 134 -20.72 -11.06 -7.87
C GLY A 134 -20.55 -10.00 -6.79
N ASP A 135 -20.43 -10.36 -5.50
CA ASP A 135 -20.18 -9.35 -4.47
C ASP A 135 -18.81 -8.69 -4.67
N ARG A 136 -18.81 -7.35 -4.63
CA ARG A 136 -17.62 -6.54 -4.88
C ARG A 136 -16.76 -6.43 -3.61
N ILE A 137 -15.75 -7.29 -3.49
CA ILE A 137 -14.85 -7.32 -2.33
C ILE A 137 -13.59 -6.48 -2.61
N ASN A 138 -13.43 -5.34 -1.92
CA ASN A 138 -12.22 -4.49 -2.03
C ASN A 138 -11.25 -4.68 -0.84
N GLU A 139 -11.63 -5.45 0.18
CA GLU A 139 -10.82 -5.75 1.36
C GLU A 139 -9.86 -6.94 1.13
N HIS A 140 -9.93 -7.55 -0.05
CA HIS A 140 -9.06 -8.66 -0.39
C HIS A 140 -7.63 -8.21 -0.65
N HIS A 141 -6.69 -9.11 -0.34
CA HIS A 141 -5.26 -8.90 -0.46
C HIS A 141 -4.65 -10.16 -1.04
N LEU A 142 -3.74 -9.99 -1.99
CA LEU A 142 -2.96 -11.06 -2.58
C LEU A 142 -1.51 -10.97 -2.15
N SER A 143 -0.87 -12.11 -1.93
CA SER A 143 0.56 -12.20 -1.67
C SER A 143 1.38 -11.90 -2.92
N LEU A 144 2.67 -11.59 -2.75
CA LEU A 144 3.57 -11.46 -3.90
C LEU A 144 3.74 -12.76 -4.66
N GLU A 145 3.70 -13.89 -3.96
CA GLU A 145 3.78 -15.24 -4.55
C GLU A 145 2.58 -15.48 -5.47
N GLU A 146 1.35 -15.30 -4.98
CA GLU A 146 0.11 -15.45 -5.76
C GLU A 146 0.15 -14.59 -7.03
N LYS A 147 0.57 -13.32 -6.92
CA LYS A 147 0.67 -12.41 -8.07
C LYS A 147 1.71 -12.86 -9.10
N ARG A 148 2.85 -13.40 -8.66
CA ARG A 148 3.91 -13.87 -9.54
C ARG A 148 3.53 -15.15 -10.28
N GLU A 149 2.77 -16.04 -9.64
CA GLU A 149 2.25 -17.24 -10.30
C GLU A 149 1.38 -16.89 -11.51
N GLY A 150 0.56 -15.84 -11.39
CA GLY A 150 -0.21 -15.33 -12.53
C GLY A 150 0.67 -14.89 -13.70
N VAL A 151 1.72 -14.09 -13.44
CA VAL A 151 2.58 -13.55 -14.51
C VAL A 151 3.36 -14.63 -15.28
N GLY A 152 3.58 -15.80 -14.66
CA GLY A 152 4.29 -16.93 -15.27
C GLY A 152 3.43 -17.94 -16.01
N SER A 153 2.10 -17.74 -16.08
CA SER A 153 1.12 -18.67 -16.65
C SER A 153 0.84 -18.45 -18.14
#